data_AF-A0A6P1AI28-F1
#
_entry.id   AF-A0A6P1AI28-F1
#
_cell.length_a   1.000
_cell.length_b   1.000
_cell.length_c   1.000
_cell.angle_alpha   90.00
_cell.angle_beta   90.00
_cell.angle_gamma   90.00
#
_symmetry.space_group_name_H-M   'P 1'
#
loop_
_entity.id
_entity.type
_entity.pdbx_description
1 polymer ?
#
loop_
_entity_poly.entity_id
_entity_poly.type
_entity_poly.pdbx_seq_one_letter_code
_entity_poly.pdbx_strand_id
1 'polypeptide(L)'
;MMWKKLLSNRRNQITPIIISLMGMFSTAEVAFSFGITTLGSPETINFNSFNGSGFSPNPTAGQLDSDDWAITGLSDGNLTYGGTGTTGDFARGTSTGGVTTGGIYAFDVGGGNIALGIQPVGADFTPGTITLRLENNTGNTINNLAISYDIFAYNDQPRANSLN
;
A
#
# COMPACT_ATOMS: atom_id res chain seq x y z
N MET A 1 13.17 -19.82 1.89
CA MET A 1 13.18 -18.90 3.06
C MET A 1 11.74 -18.58 3.45
N MET A 2 11.51 -17.90 4.57
CA MET A 2 10.19 -17.45 5.01
C MET A 2 10.24 -15.95 5.31
N TRP A 3 9.15 -15.22 5.06
CA TRP A 3 9.03 -13.81 5.42
C TRP A 3 9.26 -13.61 6.92
N LYS A 4 10.11 -12.65 7.27
CA LYS A 4 10.33 -12.27 8.66
C LYS A 4 9.71 -10.90 8.91
N LYS A 5 8.75 -10.86 9.83
CA LYS A 5 8.21 -9.60 10.35
C LYS A 5 9.30 -8.89 11.16
N LEU A 6 9.71 -7.70 10.74
CA LEU A 6 10.81 -6.95 11.35
C LEU A 6 10.34 -6.01 12.46
N LEU A 7 9.14 -5.45 12.32
CA LEU A 7 8.54 -4.55 13.29
C LEU A 7 7.05 -4.89 13.45
N SER A 8 6.56 -4.83 14.69
CA SER A 8 5.16 -5.00 15.03
C SER A 8 4.83 -4.17 16.25
N ASN A 9 3.83 -3.30 16.15
CA ASN A 9 3.24 -2.64 17.31
C ASN A 9 1.83 -3.20 17.52
N ARG A 10 1.60 -3.99 18.58
CA ARG A 10 0.29 -4.60 18.84
C ARG A 10 -0.64 -3.62 19.56
N ARG A 11 -1.85 -3.41 19.03
CA ARG A 11 -3.04 -3.05 19.81
C ARG A 11 -4.24 -3.91 19.40
N ASN A 12 -5.13 -4.14 20.36
CA ASN A 12 -6.17 -5.17 20.40
C ASN A 12 -7.24 -5.08 19.29
N GLN A 13 -7.82 -6.25 19.00
CA GLN A 13 -8.84 -6.58 18.00
C GLN A 13 -10.21 -5.91 18.26
N ILE A 14 -10.88 -5.45 17.19
CA ILE A 14 -12.33 -5.15 17.16
C ILE A 14 -12.92 -5.73 15.87
N THR A 15 -14.02 -6.49 16.00
CA THR A 15 -14.75 -7.14 14.91
C THR A 15 -15.84 -6.18 14.37
N PRO A 16 -15.96 -5.93 13.05
CA PRO A 16 -17.07 -5.14 12.52
C PRO A 16 -18.31 -6.01 12.21
N ILE A 17 -19.49 -5.44 12.45
CA ILE A 17 -20.82 -5.98 12.11
C ILE A 17 -21.22 -5.45 10.72
N ILE A 18 -21.75 -6.31 9.85
CA ILE A 18 -22.24 -5.94 8.51
C ILE A 18 -23.71 -5.52 8.57
N ILE A 19 -24.03 -4.33 8.06
CA ILE A 19 -25.40 -3.90 7.72
C ILE A 19 -25.50 -3.92 6.19
N SER A 20 -26.46 -4.69 5.65
CA SER A 20 -26.77 -4.71 4.21
C SER A 20 -27.91 -3.74 3.90
N LEU A 21 -27.70 -2.85 2.92
CA LEU A 21 -28.78 -2.09 2.29
C LEU A 21 -28.60 -2.16 0.76
N MET A 22 -29.57 -2.76 0.07
CA MET A 22 -29.65 -2.80 -1.40
C MET A 22 -30.35 -1.53 -1.91
N GLY A 23 -29.63 -0.76 -2.72
CA GLY A 23 -30.17 0.33 -3.53
C GLY A 23 -29.24 0.55 -4.73
N MET A 24 -29.80 0.62 -5.94
CA MET A 24 -29.06 0.93 -7.16
C MET A 24 -28.59 2.39 -7.10
N PHE A 25 -27.29 2.63 -7.23
CA PHE A 25 -26.71 3.98 -7.32
C PHE A 25 -25.91 4.11 -8.62
N SER A 26 -26.21 5.16 -9.38
CA SER A 26 -25.36 5.64 -10.48
C SER A 26 -24.00 6.03 -9.89
N THR A 27 -22.94 5.30 -10.21
CA THR A 27 -21.60 5.57 -9.67
C THR A 27 -20.99 6.78 -10.37
N ALA A 28 -21.20 7.97 -9.80
CA ALA A 28 -20.12 8.94 -9.81
C ALA A 28 -19.01 8.32 -8.95
N GLU A 29 -17.89 7.97 -9.57
CA GLU A 29 -16.72 7.48 -8.85
C GLU A 29 -16.14 8.68 -8.10
N VAL A 30 -16.56 8.85 -6.84
CA VAL A 30 -15.87 9.75 -5.93
C VAL A 30 -14.53 9.06 -5.67
N ALA A 31 -13.46 9.54 -6.31
CA ALA A 31 -12.11 9.26 -5.87
C ALA A 31 -12.04 9.70 -4.40
N PHE A 32 -11.98 8.72 -3.50
CA PHE A 32 -11.94 8.97 -2.06
C PHE A 32 -10.48 8.99 -1.66
N SER A 33 -9.91 10.18 -1.49
CA SER A 33 -8.60 10.28 -0.84
C SER A 33 -8.71 9.78 0.59
N PHE A 34 -7.78 8.92 0.99
CA PHE A 34 -7.74 8.37 2.33
C PHE A 34 -7.48 9.48 3.35
N GLY A 35 -8.52 9.81 4.11
CA GLY A 35 -8.51 10.89 5.08
C GLY A 35 -8.96 10.44 6.46
N ILE A 36 -8.49 11.16 7.47
CA ILE A 36 -8.96 11.03 8.84
C ILE A 36 -10.32 11.72 8.91
N THR A 37 -11.37 10.94 9.13
CA THR A 37 -12.75 11.44 9.12
C THR A 37 -13.29 11.69 10.53
N THR A 38 -12.76 10.98 11.53
CA THR A 38 -13.16 11.09 12.93
C THR A 38 -11.95 11.13 13.85
N LEU A 39 -11.88 12.14 14.73
CA LEU A 39 -10.81 12.21 15.74
C LEU A 39 -10.97 11.09 16.78
N GLY A 40 -9.84 10.57 17.26
CA GLY A 40 -9.81 9.53 18.30
C GLY A 40 -10.21 8.13 17.82
N SER A 41 -10.58 7.98 16.54
CA SER A 41 -10.80 6.68 15.89
C SER A 41 -9.55 6.26 15.10
N PRO A 42 -9.12 5.00 15.16
CA PRO A 42 -8.06 4.51 14.29
C PRO A 42 -8.57 4.36 12.85
N GLU A 43 -7.83 4.94 11.90
CA GLU A 43 -8.01 4.67 10.47
C GLU A 43 -7.08 3.52 10.07
N THR A 44 -7.59 2.54 9.33
CA THR A 44 -6.83 1.33 8.94
C THR A 44 -6.68 1.23 7.44
N ILE A 45 -5.44 1.16 6.97
CA ILE A 45 -5.11 0.81 5.58
C ILE A 45 -4.78 -0.68 5.55
N ASN A 46 -5.42 -1.40 4.63
CA ASN A 46 -5.08 -2.79 4.33
C ASN A 46 -4.90 -2.95 2.82
N PHE A 47 -4.10 -3.93 2.42
CA PHE A 47 -3.76 -4.20 1.02
C PHE A 47 -4.41 -5.49 0.50
N ASN A 48 -5.40 -6.05 1.21
CA ASN A 48 -5.97 -7.38 0.87
C ASN A 48 -6.63 -7.42 -0.52
N SER A 49 -7.09 -6.29 -1.04
CA SER A 49 -7.64 -6.16 -2.39
C SER A 49 -6.60 -5.83 -3.45
N PHE A 50 -5.38 -5.47 -3.07
CA PHE A 50 -4.30 -5.17 -4.01
C PHE A 50 -3.77 -6.47 -4.60
N ASN A 51 -3.73 -6.56 -5.93
CA ASN A 51 -3.22 -7.75 -6.63
C ASN A 51 -1.99 -7.43 -7.49
N GLY A 52 -1.38 -6.26 -7.28
CA GLY A 52 -0.24 -5.83 -8.06
C GLY A 52 -0.60 -5.28 -9.44
N SER A 53 -1.86 -4.87 -9.67
CA SER A 53 -2.29 -4.18 -10.91
C SER A 53 -1.85 -2.71 -10.98
N GLY A 54 -1.10 -2.24 -9.99
CA GLY A 54 -0.51 -0.91 -9.94
C GLY A 54 -1.42 0.17 -9.35
N PHE A 55 -1.29 1.38 -9.88
CA PHE A 55 -1.83 2.61 -9.30
C PHE A 55 -2.59 3.43 -10.34
N SER A 56 -3.69 4.04 -9.92
CA SER A 56 -4.51 4.91 -10.76
C SER A 56 -5.22 5.95 -9.89
N PRO A 57 -5.47 7.19 -10.37
CA PRO A 57 -6.32 8.16 -9.66
C PRO A 57 -7.80 7.74 -9.66
N ASN A 58 -8.17 6.79 -10.52
CA ASN A 58 -9.48 6.14 -10.54
C ASN A 58 -9.23 4.63 -10.52
N PRO A 59 -8.99 4.05 -9.32
CA PRO A 59 -8.54 2.68 -9.19
C PRO A 59 -9.65 1.68 -9.53
N THR A 60 -9.34 0.75 -10.43
CA THR A 60 -10.14 -0.45 -10.64
C THR A 60 -9.75 -1.55 -9.65
N ALA A 61 -10.50 -2.66 -9.62
CA ALA A 61 -10.23 -3.77 -8.72
C ALA A 61 -8.79 -4.28 -8.87
N GLY A 62 -8.04 -4.32 -7.75
CA GLY A 62 -6.63 -4.74 -7.74
C GLY A 62 -5.61 -3.61 -7.72
N GLN A 63 -6.04 -2.35 -7.88
CA GLN A 63 -5.18 -1.18 -7.89
C GLN A 63 -5.25 -0.40 -6.58
N LEU A 64 -4.23 0.40 -6.31
CA LEU A 64 -4.23 1.40 -5.24
C LEU A 64 -4.50 2.80 -5.80
N ASP A 65 -5.10 3.65 -4.98
CA ASP A 65 -5.43 5.02 -5.36
C ASP A 65 -4.17 5.90 -5.39
N SER A 66 -3.77 6.34 -6.58
CA SER A 66 -2.59 7.19 -6.73
C SER A 66 -2.75 8.59 -6.14
N ASP A 67 -3.98 9.02 -5.81
CA ASP A 67 -4.17 10.28 -5.08
C ASP A 67 -3.62 10.20 -3.66
N ASP A 68 -3.43 9.00 -3.11
CA ASP A 68 -2.88 8.78 -1.78
C ASP A 68 -1.41 8.33 -1.81
N TRP A 69 -0.95 7.75 -2.92
CA TRP A 69 0.38 7.12 -3.02
C TRP A 69 1.27 7.78 -4.08
N ALA A 70 2.50 8.11 -3.68
CA ALA A 70 3.58 8.50 -4.59
C ALA A 70 4.77 7.55 -4.44
N ILE A 71 5.42 7.23 -5.55
CA ILE A 71 6.54 6.28 -5.60
C ILE A 71 7.70 6.88 -6.37
N THR A 72 8.92 6.74 -5.83
CA THR A 72 10.13 7.21 -6.49
C THR A 72 11.18 6.11 -6.60
N GLY A 73 12.09 6.27 -7.56
CA GLY A 73 13.28 5.45 -7.68
C GLY A 73 13.10 4.16 -8.47
N LEU A 74 12.03 4.02 -9.25
CA LEU A 74 11.88 2.91 -10.20
C LEU A 74 12.49 3.29 -11.56
N SER A 75 12.91 2.29 -12.32
CA SER A 75 13.54 2.45 -13.63
C SER A 75 12.56 2.94 -14.70
N ASP A 76 11.28 2.59 -14.57
CA ASP A 76 10.18 3.13 -15.36
C ASP A 76 9.76 4.57 -14.95
N GLY A 77 10.46 5.18 -13.99
CA GLY A 77 10.24 6.55 -13.54
C GLY A 77 9.52 6.66 -12.20
N ASN A 78 9.07 7.88 -11.87
CA ASN A 78 8.37 8.16 -10.61
C ASN A 78 6.85 8.20 -10.83
N LEU A 79 6.09 7.70 -9.87
CA LEU A 79 4.65 7.92 -9.76
C LEU A 79 4.41 9.15 -8.87
N THR A 80 3.88 10.21 -9.47
CA THR A 80 3.38 11.37 -8.72
C THR A 80 1.96 11.11 -8.22
N TYR A 81 1.52 11.86 -7.20
CA TYR A 81 0.11 11.84 -6.79
C TYR A 81 -0.82 12.12 -7.97
N GLY A 82 -1.89 11.34 -8.09
CA GLY A 82 -2.84 11.39 -9.20
C GLY A 82 -2.31 10.82 -10.53
N GLY A 83 -1.10 10.25 -10.54
CA GLY A 83 -0.49 9.63 -11.71
C GLY A 83 -1.01 8.22 -11.98
N THR A 84 -0.83 7.72 -13.20
CA THR A 84 -1.20 6.33 -13.56
C THR A 84 0.04 5.48 -13.75
N GLY A 85 0.12 4.35 -13.04
CA GLY A 85 1.19 3.36 -13.14
C GLY A 85 0.61 1.96 -13.10
N THR A 86 0.11 1.46 -14.24
CA THR A 86 -0.64 0.20 -14.35
C THR A 86 0.09 -0.87 -15.15
N THR A 87 1.35 -0.62 -15.49
CA THR A 87 2.24 -1.50 -16.24
C THR A 87 3.66 -1.41 -15.69
N GLY A 88 4.53 -2.32 -16.11
CA GLY A 88 5.96 -2.22 -15.83
C GLY A 88 6.29 -2.37 -14.34
N ASP A 89 7.23 -1.56 -13.85
CA ASP A 89 7.69 -1.58 -12.46
C ASP A 89 6.59 -1.28 -11.45
N PHE A 90 5.49 -0.63 -11.84
CA PHE A 90 4.37 -0.34 -10.95
C PHE A 90 3.38 -1.49 -10.80
N ALA A 91 3.38 -2.45 -11.73
CA ALA A 91 2.34 -3.48 -11.81
C ALA A 91 2.92 -4.87 -12.08
N ARG A 92 3.70 -5.40 -11.13
CA ARG A 92 4.34 -6.72 -11.27
C ARG A 92 3.46 -7.91 -10.84
N GLY A 93 2.23 -7.65 -10.39
CA GLY A 93 1.30 -8.69 -9.96
C GLY A 93 1.56 -9.24 -8.56
N THR A 94 1.09 -10.47 -8.31
CA THR A 94 1.20 -11.13 -7.00
C THR A 94 2.43 -12.04 -6.92
N SER A 95 2.97 -12.22 -5.71
CA SER A 95 4.06 -13.17 -5.45
C SER A 95 4.10 -13.59 -3.99
N THR A 96 4.66 -14.77 -3.70
CA THR A 96 4.98 -15.21 -2.32
C THR A 96 6.43 -14.89 -1.92
N GLY A 97 7.19 -14.16 -2.75
CA GLY A 97 8.61 -13.84 -2.57
C GLY A 97 9.52 -14.54 -3.60
N GLY A 98 10.83 -14.28 -3.54
CA GLY A 98 11.84 -14.90 -4.41
C GLY A 98 11.81 -14.44 -5.87
N VAL A 99 11.32 -13.23 -6.13
CA VAL A 99 11.27 -12.62 -7.47
C VAL A 99 12.59 -11.92 -7.80
N THR A 100 13.01 -11.98 -9.06
CA THR A 100 14.27 -11.38 -9.52
C THR A 100 14.08 -10.06 -10.26
N THR A 101 12.89 -9.83 -10.80
CA THR A 101 12.56 -8.60 -11.54
C THR A 101 12.16 -7.51 -10.56
N GLY A 102 12.78 -6.34 -10.69
CA GLY A 102 12.50 -5.20 -9.83
C GLY A 102 11.12 -4.60 -10.02
N GLY A 103 10.66 -3.85 -9.02
CA GLY A 103 9.36 -3.17 -9.04
C GLY A 103 8.41 -3.61 -7.94
N ILE A 104 7.18 -3.13 -8.04
CA ILE A 104 6.11 -3.19 -7.04
C ILE A 104 5.25 -4.43 -7.24
N TYR A 105 5.07 -5.17 -6.15
CA TYR A 105 4.28 -6.40 -6.11
C TYR A 105 3.24 -6.34 -4.99
N ALA A 106 2.19 -7.13 -5.15
CA ALA A 106 1.37 -7.61 -4.05
C ALA A 106 2.00 -8.89 -3.49
N PHE A 107 2.70 -8.79 -2.36
CA PHE A 107 3.29 -9.97 -1.72
C PHE A 107 2.29 -10.63 -0.77
N ASP A 108 2.00 -11.91 -0.99
CA ASP A 108 1.36 -12.75 0.03
C ASP A 108 2.44 -13.16 1.05
N VAL A 109 2.40 -12.53 2.22
CA VAL A 109 3.33 -12.79 3.32
C VAL A 109 2.91 -14.01 4.16
N GLY A 110 1.86 -14.72 3.75
CA GLY A 110 1.38 -15.97 4.29
C GLY A 110 -0.12 -15.93 4.59
N GLY A 111 -0.83 -16.99 4.16
CA GLY A 111 -2.25 -17.18 4.50
C GLY A 111 -3.21 -16.19 3.82
N GLY A 112 -2.82 -15.62 2.67
CA GLY A 112 -3.61 -14.61 1.97
C GLY A 112 -3.47 -13.20 2.56
N ASN A 113 -2.47 -12.98 3.43
CA ASN A 113 -2.17 -11.66 3.97
C ASN A 113 -1.33 -10.88 2.94
N ILE A 114 -1.95 -9.91 2.27
CA ILE A 114 -1.29 -9.16 1.22
C ILE A 114 -0.60 -7.92 1.77
N ALA A 115 0.66 -7.74 1.38
CA ALA A 115 1.44 -6.53 1.61
C ALA A 115 1.75 -5.83 0.27
N LEU A 116 1.62 -4.50 0.24
CA LEU A 116 2.29 -3.69 -0.77
C LEU A 116 3.81 -3.81 -0.53
N GLY A 117 4.54 -4.27 -1.53
CA GLY A 117 6.00 -4.38 -1.40
C GLY A 117 6.75 -4.12 -2.69
N ILE A 118 8.07 -4.03 -2.51
CA ILE A 118 9.03 -3.72 -3.56
C ILE A 118 10.05 -4.86 -3.62
N GLN A 119 10.44 -5.24 -4.84
CA GLN A 119 11.68 -5.96 -5.09
C GLN A 119 12.74 -4.95 -5.57
N PRO A 120 13.71 -4.55 -4.74
CA PRO A 120 14.80 -3.70 -5.19
C PRO A 120 15.74 -4.48 -6.11
N VAL A 121 16.26 -3.80 -7.13
CA VAL A 121 17.38 -4.26 -7.97
C VAL A 121 18.28 -3.07 -8.30
N GLY A 122 19.38 -3.27 -9.05
CA GLY A 122 20.34 -2.19 -9.30
C GLY A 122 19.76 -0.93 -9.96
N ALA A 123 18.67 -1.08 -10.72
CA ALA A 123 17.97 0.03 -11.36
C ALA A 123 16.68 0.47 -10.63
N ASP A 124 16.16 -0.36 -9.70
CA ASP A 124 14.89 -0.11 -9.02
C ASP A 124 15.07 0.00 -7.51
N PHE A 125 14.49 1.07 -6.96
CA PHE A 125 14.45 1.38 -5.55
C PHE A 125 15.85 1.54 -4.92
N THR A 126 16.77 2.17 -5.66
CA THR A 126 18.18 2.36 -5.26
C THR A 126 18.68 3.80 -5.52
N PRO A 127 18.31 4.82 -4.71
CA PRO A 127 17.30 4.79 -3.64
C PRO A 127 15.87 4.99 -4.19
N GLY A 128 14.87 4.74 -3.35
CA GLY A 128 13.47 4.97 -3.68
C GLY A 128 12.60 5.17 -2.45
N THR A 129 11.37 5.64 -2.65
CA THR A 129 10.39 5.86 -1.58
C THR A 129 9.01 5.35 -1.99
N ILE A 130 8.22 4.92 -1.01
CA ILE A 130 6.77 4.79 -1.11
C ILE A 130 6.20 5.77 -0.08
N THR A 131 5.48 6.78 -0.54
CA THR A 131 5.00 7.88 0.29
C THR A 131 3.49 7.87 0.30
N LEU A 132 2.91 7.86 1.50
CA LEU A 132 1.48 8.00 1.74
C LEU A 132 1.15 9.45 2.12
N ARG A 133 0.12 10.01 1.50
CA ARG A 133 -0.50 11.26 1.91
C ARG A 133 -1.78 10.96 2.71
N LEU A 134 -2.00 11.72 3.78
CA LEU A 134 -3.20 11.63 4.61
C LEU A 134 -3.86 13.00 4.68
N GLU A 135 -5.16 13.07 4.37
CA GLU A 135 -5.93 14.30 4.49
C GLU A 135 -6.67 14.38 5.84
N ASN A 136 -6.73 15.55 6.46
CA ASN A 136 -7.54 15.77 7.66
C ASN A 136 -8.93 16.29 7.26
N ASN A 137 -9.89 15.38 7.18
CA ASN A 137 -11.28 15.67 6.80
C ASN A 137 -12.22 15.78 8.01
N THR A 138 -11.69 15.93 9.22
CA THR A 138 -12.48 16.01 10.46
C THR A 138 -13.10 17.38 10.75
N GLY A 139 -12.67 18.43 10.03
CA GLY A 139 -13.00 19.82 10.34
C GLY A 139 -12.38 20.37 11.64
N ASN A 140 -11.53 19.59 12.30
CA ASN A 140 -10.89 19.92 13.57
C ASN A 140 -9.36 19.80 13.46
N THR A 141 -8.61 20.49 14.32
CA THR A 141 -7.15 20.36 14.37
C THR A 141 -6.73 19.00 14.96
N ILE A 142 -5.89 18.25 14.24
CA ILE A 142 -5.23 17.06 14.77
C ILE A 142 -4.03 17.51 15.61
N ASN A 143 -4.13 17.37 16.93
CA ASN A 143 -3.06 17.76 17.86
C ASN A 143 -1.99 16.67 18.07
N ASN A 144 -2.33 15.42 17.77
CA ASN A 144 -1.41 14.29 17.90
C ASN A 144 -1.77 13.21 16.88
N LEU A 145 -0.76 12.68 16.19
CA LEU A 145 -0.90 11.60 15.21
C LEU A 145 -0.04 10.41 15.66
N ALA A 146 -0.67 9.25 15.83
CA ALA A 146 0.02 8.01 16.11
C ALA A 146 -0.07 7.10 14.87
N ILE A 147 1.09 6.67 14.36
CA ILE A 147 1.19 5.79 13.20
C ILE A 147 1.73 4.44 13.67
N SER A 148 1.18 3.36 13.14
CA SER A 148 1.66 2.01 13.38
C SER A 148 1.53 1.19 12.10
N TYR A 149 2.55 0.40 11.81
CA TYR A 149 2.61 -0.42 10.61
C TYR A 149 3.43 -1.69 10.89
N ASP A 150 3.24 -2.67 10.02
CA ASP A 150 4.03 -3.90 10.00
C ASP A 150 4.95 -3.90 8.79
N ILE A 151 6.22 -4.24 8.99
CA ILE A 151 7.20 -4.42 7.91
C ILE A 151 7.59 -5.88 7.84
N PHE A 152 7.55 -6.44 6.63
CA PHE A 152 8.03 -7.76 6.31
C PHE A 152 9.24 -7.66 5.41
N ALA A 153 10.28 -8.45 5.71
CA ALA A 153 11.43 -8.61 4.83
C ALA A 153 11.60 -10.08 4.45
N TYR A 154 11.80 -10.31 3.15
CA TYR A 154 12.22 -11.59 2.61
C TYR A 154 13.68 -11.46 2.19
N ASN A 155 14.58 -11.92 3.05
CA ASN A 155 16.01 -11.94 2.76
C ASN A 155 16.43 -13.35 2.36
N ASP A 156 16.46 -13.59 1.06
CA ASP A 156 16.85 -14.88 0.46
C ASP A 156 18.15 -14.81 -0.35
N GLN A 157 18.80 -13.64 -0.40
CA GLN A 157 20.02 -13.39 -1.15
C GLN A 157 21.13 -12.81 -0.27
N PRO A 158 22.42 -12.95 -0.64
CA PRO A 158 23.54 -12.37 0.10
C PRO A 158 23.71 -10.87 -0.19
N ARG A 159 22.60 -10.11 -0.17
CA ARG A 159 22.57 -8.66 -0.37
C ARG A 159 21.69 -8.05 0.70
N ALA A 160 22.20 -7.03 1.38
CA ALA A 160 21.46 -6.30 2.40
C ALA A 160 21.29 -4.84 1.96
N ASN A 161 20.11 -4.30 2.20
CA ASN A 161 19.89 -2.86 2.21
C ASN A 161 19.30 -2.48 3.58
N SER A 162 19.58 -1.27 4.05
CA SER A 162 18.95 -0.76 5.27
C SER A 162 17.62 -0.13 4.92
N LEU A 163 16.56 -0.53 5.63
CA LEU A 163 15.26 0.11 5.58
C LEU A 163 15.10 0.93 6.86
N ASN A 164 15.11 2.26 6.75
CA ASN A 164 14.64 3.28 7.72
C ASN A 164 14.95 4.69 7.20
#